data_AF-A0A8C4QR22-F1
#
_entry.id   AF-A0A8C4QR22-F1
#
_cell.length_a   1.000
_cell.length_b   1.000
_cell.length_c   1.000
_cell.angle_alpha   90.00
_cell.angle_beta   90.00
_cell.angle_gamma   90.00
#
_symmetry.space_group_name_H-M   'P 1'
#
loop_
_entity.id
_entity.type
_entity.pdbx_description
1 polymer ?
#
loop_
_entity_poly.entity_id
_entity_poly.type
_entity_poly.pdbx_seq_one_letter_code
_entity_poly.pdbx_strand_id
1 'polypeptide(L)' 'MKASLSYKWSRERIKLERLFGCDLGEHLMNSGEKVPRVIVCCCEFLEKVGLVDGIYRHSGSSSNLQRLR' A
#
# COMPACT_ATOMS: atom_id res chain seq x y z
N MET A 1 24.15 -12.91 10.09
CA MET A 1 23.31 -11.98 9.29
C MET A 1 22.25 -12.76 8.53
N LYS A 2 21.06 -12.97 9.12
CA LYS A 2 19.81 -13.28 8.42
C LYS A 2 18.67 -12.84 9.34
N ALA A 3 18.11 -11.66 9.08
CA ALA A 3 16.83 -11.28 9.69
C ALA A 3 15.73 -11.72 8.73
N SER A 4 15.23 -12.93 8.93
CA SER A 4 13.98 -13.39 8.35
C SER A 4 12.83 -12.63 9.00
N LEU A 5 12.44 -11.49 8.43
CA LEU A 5 11.19 -10.81 8.77
C LEU A 5 10.04 -11.58 8.12
N SER A 6 9.68 -12.69 8.76
CA SER A 6 8.40 -13.38 8.54
C SER A 6 7.30 -12.47 9.07
N TYR A 7 6.66 -11.68 8.20
CA TYR A 7 5.48 -10.91 8.57
C TYR A 7 4.30 -11.86 8.82
N LYS A 8 4.22 -12.33 10.07
CA LYS A 8 3.07 -13.04 10.64
C LYS A 8 2.05 -11.98 11.06
N TRP A 9 0.90 -11.94 10.40
CA TRP A 9 -0.15 -10.96 10.66
C TRP A 9 -1.10 -11.50 11.75
N SER A 10 -1.10 -10.88 12.94
CA SER A 10 -2.03 -11.19 14.05
C SER A 10 -3.30 -10.37 13.98
N ARG A 11 -4.42 -10.94 14.47
CA ARG A 11 -5.75 -10.29 14.49
C ARG A 11 -5.80 -8.99 15.29
N GLU A 12 -4.91 -8.79 16.26
CA GLU A 12 -4.82 -7.56 17.05
C GLU A 12 -4.35 -6.34 16.24
N ARG A 13 -3.62 -6.56 15.13
CA ARG A 13 -3.28 -5.51 14.17
C ARG A 13 -4.41 -5.22 13.17
N ILE A 14 -5.61 -5.76 13.34
CA ILE A 14 -6.81 -5.34 12.58
C ILE A 14 -7.31 -3.96 13.03
N LYS A 15 -6.76 -3.41 14.12
CA LYS A 15 -6.69 -1.96 14.41
C LYS A 15 -5.52 -1.25 13.67
N LEU A 16 -5.01 -1.83 12.57
CA LEU A 16 -4.27 -1.10 11.54
C LEU A 16 -5.17 0.07 11.13
N GLU A 17 -4.63 1.26 11.14
CA GLU A 17 -5.27 2.48 10.66
C GLU A 17 -6.10 2.21 9.41
N ARG A 18 -7.25 2.87 9.27
CA ARG A 18 -8.00 2.89 8.01
C ARG A 18 -7.14 3.55 6.92
N LEU A 19 -6.16 2.83 6.34
CA LEU A 19 -5.23 3.33 5.33
C LEU A 19 -5.96 4.09 4.23
N PHE A 20 -7.14 3.58 3.84
CA PHE A 20 -8.05 4.24 2.93
C PHE A 20 -9.11 5.05 3.69
N GLY A 21 -9.09 6.37 3.48
CA GLY A 21 -10.06 7.31 4.04
C GLY A 21 -9.72 7.81 5.45
N CYS A 22 -8.49 7.59 5.94
CA CYS A 22 -7.95 8.31 7.11
C CYS A 22 -7.38 9.67 6.73
N ASP A 23 -7.16 10.51 7.73
CA ASP A 23 -6.42 11.76 7.58
C ASP A 23 -4.94 11.46 7.27
N LEU A 24 -4.41 12.15 6.25
CA LEU A 24 -3.03 11.95 5.82
C LEU A 24 -2.03 12.43 6.87
N GLY A 25 -2.30 13.56 7.55
CA GLY A 25 -1.40 14.11 8.56
C GLY A 25 -1.26 13.18 9.76
N GLU A 26 -2.37 12.65 10.25
CA GLU A 26 -2.39 11.63 11.31
C GLU A 26 -1.62 10.38 10.90
N HIS A 27 -1.86 9.86 9.69
CA HIS A 27 -1.17 8.67 9.19
C HIS A 27 0.35 8.87 9.07
N LEU A 28 0.79 10.02 8.54
CA LEU A 28 2.22 10.33 8.42
C LEU A 28 2.87 10.55 9.81
N MET A 29 2.16 11.20 10.73
CA MET A 29 2.63 11.39 12.11
C MET A 29 2.77 10.05 12.86
N ASN A 30 1.80 9.16 12.72
CA ASN A 30 1.79 7.85 13.37
C ASN A 30 2.83 6.89 12.78
N SER A 31 3.03 6.95 11.46
CA SER A 31 4.02 6.10 10.77
C SER A 31 5.44 6.65 10.86
N GLY A 32 5.62 7.96 11.06
CA GLY A 32 6.92 8.63 10.98
C GLY A 32 7.48 8.72 9.56
N GLU A 33 6.69 8.34 8.56
CA GLU A 33 7.09 8.35 7.15
C GLU A 33 6.75 9.69 6.49
N LYS A 34 7.47 10.03 5.42
CA LYS A 34 7.17 11.23 4.61
C LYS A 34 6.08 11.00 3.56
N VAL A 35 5.86 9.73 3.20
CA VAL A 35 4.91 9.28 2.18
C VAL A 35 4.29 7.97 2.66
N PRO A 36 2.97 7.73 2.47
CA PRO A 36 2.36 6.48 2.89
C PRO A 36 3.00 5.28 2.18
N ARG A 37 3.31 4.23 2.94
CA ARG A 37 4.02 3.04 2.42
C ARG A 37 3.29 2.38 1.24
N VAL A 38 1.96 2.41 1.23
CA VAL A 38 1.14 1.88 0.12
C VAL A 38 1.44 2.59 -1.20
N ILE A 39 1.68 3.90 -1.19
CA ILE A 39 2.00 4.68 -2.38
C ILE A 39 3.38 4.29 -2.91
N VAL A 40 4.38 4.20 -2.02
CA VAL A 40 5.74 3.77 -2.38
C VAL A 40 5.73 2.38 -3.02
N CYS A 41 5.05 1.41 -2.42
CA CYS A 41 4.95 0.06 -2.96
C CYS A 41 4.27 0.02 -4.35
N CYS A 42 3.20 0.81 -4.56
CA CYS A 42 2.54 0.90 -5.86
C CYS A 42 3.47 1.50 -6.92
N CYS A 43 4.20 2.57 -6.61
CA CYS A 43 5.16 3.18 -7.52
C CYS A 43 6.29 2.20 -7.87
N GLU A 44 6.90 1.57 -6.86
CA GLU A 44 7.96 0.56 -7.08
C GLU A 44 7.47 -0.60 -7.96
N PHE A 45 6.22 -1.03 -7.81
CA PHE A 45 5.64 -2.08 -8.64
C PHE A 45 5.50 -1.63 -10.10
N LEU A 46 4.94 -0.43 -10.33
CA LEU A 46 4.77 0.10 -11.69
C LEU A 46 6.11 0.35 -12.38
N GLU A 47 7.12 0.83 -11.65
CA GLU A 47 8.47 1.01 -12.18
C GLU A 47 9.13 -0.31 -12.59
N LYS A 48 8.90 -1.39 -11.83
CA LYS A 48 9.39 -2.74 -12.17
C LYS A 48 8.71 -3.33 -13.40
N VAL A 49 7.42 -3.10 -13.58
CA VAL A 49 6.66 -3.57 -14.75
C VAL A 49 6.98 -2.73 -15.99
N GLY A 50 7.30 -1.44 -15.80
CA GLY A 50 7.51 -0.48 -16.86
C GLY A 50 6.21 0.12 -17.37
N LEU A 51 6.33 1.01 -18.37
CA LEU A 51 5.17 1.66 -18.98
C LEU A 51 4.35 0.66 -19.79
N VAL A 52 3.04 0.62 -19.51
CA VAL A 52 2.06 -0.17 -20.25
C VAL A 52 1.06 0.75 -20.95
N ASP A 53 0.43 0.28 -22.02
CA ASP A 53 -0.57 1.08 -22.73
C ASP A 53 -1.73 1.48 -21.81
N GLY A 54 -2.11 2.76 -21.90
CA GLY A 54 -3.14 3.37 -21.07
C GLY A 54 -2.94 3.21 -19.55
N ILE A 55 -1.69 3.15 -19.07
CA ILE A 55 -1.37 3.23 -17.63
C ILE A 55 -2.09 4.43 -16.98
N TYR A 56 -2.69 4.21 -15.81
CA TYR A 56 -3.57 5.17 -15.10
C TYR A 56 -4.87 5.59 -15.83
N ARG A 57 -5.09 5.19 -17.09
CA ARG A 57 -6.29 5.50 -17.88
C ARG A 57 -7.25 4.31 -17.97
N HIS A 58 -6.73 3.11 -18.24
CA HIS A 58 -7.54 1.90 -18.32
C HIS A 58 -7.88 1.39 -16.92
N SER A 59 -9.17 1.15 -16.68
CA SER A 59 -9.65 0.64 -15.41
C SER A 59 -9.22 -0.80 -15.18
N GLY A 60 -8.65 -1.06 -14.00
CA GLY A 60 -8.43 -2.43 -13.52
C GLY A 60 -9.71 -3.13 -13.09
N SER A 61 -9.62 -4.42 -12.79
CA SER A 61 -10.75 -5.19 -12.26
C SER A 61 -11.19 -4.67 -10.89
N SER A 62 -12.46 -4.30 -10.77
CA SER A 62 -13.04 -3.76 -9.53
C SER A 62 -12.95 -4.75 -8.36
N SER A 63 -13.12 -6.05 -8.62
CA SER A 63 -13.02 -7.09 -7.60
C SER A 63 -11.59 -7.25 -7.06
N ASN A 64 -10.58 -7.06 -7.91
CA ASN A 64 -9.19 -7.07 -7.46
C ASN A 64 -8.87 -5.82 -6.63
N LEU A 65 -9.37 -4.65 -7.03
CA LEU A 65 -9.18 -3.40 -6.28
C LEU A 65 -9.83 -3.45 -4.89
N GLN A 66 -11.04 -4.00 -4.78
CA GLN A 66 -11.74 -4.17 -3.50
C GLN A 66 -11.01 -5.14 -2.55
N ARG A 67 -10.28 -6.13 -3.08
CA ARG A 67 -9.47 -7.05 -2.27
C ARG A 67 -8.14 -6.44 -1.82
N LEU A 68 -7.60 -5.49 -2.57
CA LEU A 68 -6.36 -4.77 -2.25
C LEU A 68 -6.61 -3.69 -1.19
N ARG A 69 -7.81 -3.08 -1.22
CA ARG A 69 -8.29 -2.10 -0.25
C ARG A 69 -8.64 -2.74 1.09
#